data_AF-A0A093Y0E6-F1
#
_entry.id   AF-A0A093Y0E6-F1
#
_cell.length_a   1.000
_cell.length_b   1.000
_cell.length_c   1.000
_cell.angle_alpha   90.00
_cell.angle_beta   90.00
_cell.angle_gamma   90.00
#
_symmetry.space_group_name_H-M   'P 1'
#
loop_
_entity.id
_entity.type
_entity.pdbx_description
1 polymer ?
#
loop_
_entity_poly.entity_id
_entity_poly.type
_entity_poly.pdbx_seq_one_letter_code
_entity_poly.pdbx_strand_id
1 'polypeptide(L)'
;MVFLNLLTFGLWGKFGRLTHYAFDAVLISTILAGMKRSTGLTPSFQTDKITDNKDVKKWIDSYLDVGEWVMDKSVTIAAASGWFKHVR
;
A
#
# COMPACT_ATOMS: atom_id res chain seq x y z
N MET A 1 -30.06 -22.78 7.40
CA MET A 1 -28.94 -22.60 6.47
C MET A 1 -29.11 -21.40 5.52
N VAL A 2 -30.31 -21.12 4.98
CA VAL A 2 -30.54 -20.02 4.02
C VAL A 2 -30.27 -18.61 4.61
N PHE A 3 -30.67 -18.36 5.86
CA PHE A 3 -30.48 -17.07 6.53
C PHE A 3 -29.00 -16.71 6.75
N LEU A 4 -28.17 -17.72 7.03
CA LEU A 4 -26.72 -17.55 7.22
C LEU A 4 -26.02 -17.21 5.89
N ASN A 5 -26.46 -17.83 4.79
CA ASN A 5 -25.95 -17.51 3.44
C ASN A 5 -26.33 -16.10 3.00
N LEU A 6 -27.51 -15.60 3.36
CA LEU A 6 -27.95 -14.24 3.03
C LEU A 6 -27.16 -13.17 3.79
N LEU A 7 -26.87 -13.42 5.08
CA LEU A 7 -25.97 -12.59 5.88
C LEU A 7 -24.54 -12.63 5.32
N THR A 8 -24.03 -13.81 4.97
CA THR A 8 -22.72 -13.97 4.32
C THR A 8 -22.66 -13.21 2.99
N PHE A 9 -23.69 -13.27 2.14
CA PHE A 9 -23.73 -12.55 0.85
C PHE A 9 -23.80 -11.03 1.03
N GLY A 10 -24.61 -10.55 1.97
CA GLY A 10 -24.71 -9.12 2.31
C GLY A 10 -23.42 -8.56 2.92
N LEU A 11 -22.73 -9.37 3.74
CA LEU A 11 -21.40 -9.07 4.25
C LEU A 11 -20.34 -9.12 3.14
N TRP A 12 -20.43 -10.07 2.21
CA TRP A 12 -19.50 -10.21 1.09
C TRP A 12 -19.46 -8.96 0.19
N GLY A 13 -20.62 -8.34 -0.04
CA GLY A 13 -20.71 -7.06 -0.76
C GLY A 13 -20.05 -5.87 -0.04
N LYS A 14 -19.94 -5.92 1.30
CA LYS A 14 -19.18 -4.94 2.09
C LYS A 14 -17.69 -5.27 2.12
N PHE A 15 -17.32 -6.55 2.15
CA PHE A 15 -15.93 -7.01 2.01
C PHE A 15 -15.32 -6.58 0.67
N GLY A 16 -16.07 -6.63 -0.44
CA GLY A 16 -15.57 -6.14 -1.73
C GLY A 16 -15.14 -4.67 -1.70
N ARG A 17 -15.92 -3.80 -1.05
CA ARG A 17 -15.57 -2.38 -0.88
C ARG A 17 -14.39 -2.18 0.07
N LEU A 18 -14.33 -2.95 1.16
CA LEU A 18 -13.21 -2.94 2.09
C LEU A 18 -11.90 -3.34 1.40
N THR A 19 -11.91 -4.39 0.59
CA THR A 19 -10.76 -4.80 -0.21
C THR A 19 -10.35 -3.72 -1.19
N HIS A 20 -11.31 -3.02 -1.81
CA HIS A 20 -10.99 -1.93 -2.72
C HIS A 20 -10.30 -0.76 -2.01
N TYR A 21 -10.77 -0.37 -0.83
CA TYR A 21 -10.10 0.66 -0.02
C TYR A 21 -8.73 0.22 0.50
N ALA A 22 -8.59 -1.06 0.86
CA ALA A 22 -7.29 -1.62 1.23
C ALA A 22 -6.32 -1.61 0.04
N PHE A 23 -6.80 -1.92 -1.16
CA PHE A 23 -6.01 -1.87 -2.38
C PHE A 23 -5.58 -0.44 -2.72
N ASP A 24 -6.51 0.53 -2.64
CA ASP A 24 -6.21 1.95 -2.85
C ASP A 24 -5.20 2.46 -1.81
N ALA A 25 -5.33 2.03 -0.55
CA ALA A 25 -4.34 2.33 0.47
C ALA A 25 -2.96 1.76 0.10
N VAL A 26 -2.86 0.53 -0.38
CA VAL A 26 -1.56 -0.01 -0.81
C VAL A 26 -0.99 0.76 -2.01
N LEU A 27 -1.83 1.15 -2.98
CA LEU A 27 -1.40 1.95 -4.12
C LEU A 27 -0.85 3.31 -3.70
N ILE A 28 -1.56 4.01 -2.81
CA ILE A 28 -1.12 5.29 -2.25
C ILE A 28 0.21 5.11 -1.54
N SER A 29 0.35 4.09 -0.68
CA SER A 29 1.62 3.78 -0.02
C SER A 29 2.76 3.54 -1.02
N THR A 30 2.51 2.75 -2.07
CA THR A 30 3.50 2.42 -3.10
C THR A 30 3.97 3.67 -3.84
N ILE A 31 3.05 4.60 -4.17
CA ILE A 31 3.38 5.88 -4.81
C ILE A 31 4.20 6.75 -3.85
N LEU A 32 3.79 6.88 -2.59
CA LEU A 32 4.53 7.68 -1.60
C LEU A 32 5.93 7.12 -1.31
N ALA A 33 6.05 5.80 -1.17
CA ALA A 33 7.32 5.10 -1.00
C ALA A 33 8.21 5.23 -2.25
N GLY A 34 7.62 5.13 -3.45
CA GLY A 34 8.30 5.39 -4.72
C GLY A 34 8.83 6.82 -4.82
N MET A 35 8.03 7.82 -4.45
CA MET A 35 8.47 9.22 -4.40
C MET A 35 9.62 9.42 -3.40
N LYS A 36 9.54 8.85 -2.19
CA LYS A 36 10.62 8.83 -1.19
C LYS A 36 11.94 8.32 -1.79
N ARG A 37 11.88 7.21 -2.51
CA ARG A 37 13.05 6.53 -3.09
C ARG A 37 13.60 7.24 -4.33
N SER A 38 12.74 7.73 -5.22
CA SER A 38 13.16 8.37 -6.47
C SER A 38 13.65 9.81 -6.31
N THR A 39 13.12 10.55 -5.34
CA THR A 39 13.49 11.96 -5.16
C THR A 39 14.55 12.18 -4.09
N GLY A 40 14.83 11.18 -3.25
CA GLY A 40 15.70 11.31 -2.06
C GLY A 40 15.16 12.28 -1.01
N LEU A 41 14.02 12.93 -1.30
CA LEU A 41 13.21 13.66 -0.36
C LEU A 41 12.42 12.60 0.39
N THR A 42 12.85 12.29 1.61
CA THR A 42 11.93 11.73 2.60
C THR A 42 10.66 12.55 2.50
N PRO A 43 9.47 11.98 2.25
CA PRO A 43 8.23 12.70 2.39
C PRO A 43 8.21 13.12 3.86
N SER A 44 8.75 14.31 4.10
CA SER A 44 8.56 15.10 5.28
C SER A 44 7.13 15.59 5.19
N PHE A 45 6.19 14.65 5.21
CA PHE A 45 5.11 14.77 6.14
C PHE A 45 5.74 14.66 7.51
N GLN A 46 6.52 15.67 7.92
CA GLN A 46 6.33 16.30 9.19
C GLN A 46 5.94 15.31 10.30
N THR A 47 6.70 14.24 10.50
CA THR A 47 6.48 13.39 11.67
C THR A 47 6.69 14.20 12.94
N ASP A 48 7.40 15.33 12.83
CA ASP A 48 7.61 16.31 13.89
C ASP A 48 6.66 17.52 13.81
N LYS A 49 5.77 17.62 12.80
CA LYS A 49 4.86 18.79 12.60
C LYS A 49 3.38 18.42 12.41
N ILE A 50 3.06 17.16 12.08
CA ILE A 50 1.69 16.65 11.98
C ILE A 50 1.27 15.99 13.29
N THR A 51 2.19 15.39 14.07
CA THR A 51 1.85 14.70 15.33
C THR A 51 3.09 14.31 16.16
N ASP A 52 3.16 14.75 17.43
CA ASP A 52 4.17 14.33 18.44
C ASP A 52 3.98 12.89 18.97
N ASN A 53 2.95 12.19 18.48
CA ASN A 53 2.61 10.85 18.93
C ASN A 53 3.42 9.78 18.18
N LYS A 54 4.34 9.13 18.91
CA LYS A 54 5.22 8.06 18.42
C LYS A 54 4.46 6.91 17.75
N ASP A 55 3.23 6.63 18.15
CA ASP A 55 2.44 5.51 17.60
C ASP A 55 1.99 5.78 16.16
N VAL A 56 1.63 7.02 15.85
CA VAL A 56 1.23 7.43 14.50
C VAL A 56 2.42 7.40 13.55
N LYS A 57 3.59 7.84 14.02
CA LYS A 57 4.84 7.76 13.26
C LYS A 57 5.16 6.32 12.87
N LYS A 58 5.10 5.40 13.83
CA LYS A 58 5.34 3.96 13.59
C LYS A 58 4.33 3.36 12.59
N TRP A 59 3.08 3.80 12.64
CA TRP A 59 2.05 3.38 11.70
C TRP A 59 2.31 3.86 10.28
N ILE A 60 2.73 5.12 10.11
CA ILE A 60 3.09 5.70 8.82
C ILE A 60 4.34 5.01 8.26
N ASP A 61 5.36 4.78 9.10
CA ASP A 61 6.56 4.06 8.70
C ASP A 61 6.21 2.65 8.20
N SER A 62 5.39 1.90 8.97
CA SER A 62 4.92 0.57 8.57
C SER A 62 4.10 0.61 7.28
N TYR A 63 3.28 1.65 7.08
CA TYR A 63 2.50 1.82 5.88
C TYR A 63 3.39 2.06 4.67
N LEU A 64 4.42 2.90 4.77
CA LEU A 64 5.38 3.18 3.70
C LEU A 64 6.28 1.97 3.39
N ASP A 65 6.68 1.20 4.41
CA ASP A 65 7.46 -0.03 4.24
C ASP A 65 6.70 -1.06 3.38
N VAL A 66 5.37 -1.16 3.56
CA VAL A 66 4.53 -2.01 2.71
C VAL A 66 4.56 -1.55 1.25
N GLY A 67 4.52 -0.24 1.00
CA GLY A 67 4.60 0.32 -0.35
C GLY A 67 5.94 0.05 -1.02
N GLU A 68 7.04 0.17 -0.27
CA GLU A 68 8.38 -0.15 -0.76
C GLU A 68 8.50 -1.65 -1.11
N TRP A 69 7.98 -2.53 -0.25
CA TRP A 69 7.96 -3.96 -0.52
C TRP A 69 7.15 -4.30 -1.77
N VAL A 70 5.96 -3.71 -1.94
CA VAL A 70 5.12 -3.91 -3.13
C VAL A 70 5.84 -3.42 -4.38
N MET A 71 6.50 -2.26 -4.32
CA MET A 71 7.29 -1.72 -5.42
C MET A 71 8.42 -2.67 -5.82
N ASP A 72 9.21 -3.17 -4.86
CA ASP A 72 10.31 -4.10 -5.11
C ASP A 72 9.83 -5.43 -5.71
N LYS A 73 8.70 -5.96 -5.23
CA LYS A 73 8.07 -7.15 -5.81
C LYS A 73 7.58 -6.88 -7.22
N SER A 74 6.98 -5.72 -7.48
CA SER A 74 6.52 -5.34 -8.81
C SER A 74 7.68 -5.26 -9.81
N VAL A 75 8.83 -4.69 -9.40
CA VAL A 75 10.04 -4.62 -10.23
C VAL A 75 10.62 -6.01 -10.47
N THR A 76 10.64 -6.88 -9.46
CA THR A 76 11.12 -8.25 -9.61
C THR A 76 10.26 -9.05 -10.58
N ILE A 77 8.93 -8.92 -10.48
CA ILE A 77 7.98 -9.57 -11.40
C ILE A 77 8.12 -8.98 -12.80
N ALA A 78 8.25 -7.66 -12.93
CA ALA A 78 8.46 -6.99 -14.21
C ALA A 78 9.79 -7.45 -14.86
N ALA A 79 10.88 -7.53 -14.09
CA ALA A 79 12.18 -8.01 -14.54
C ALA A 79 12.17 -9.50 -14.90
N ALA A 80 11.39 -10.32 -14.19
CA ALA A 80 11.20 -11.74 -14.52
C ALA A 80 10.30 -11.93 -15.75
N SER A 81 9.45 -10.96 -16.07
CA SER A 81 8.62 -11.00 -17.26
C SER A 81 9.43 -10.62 -18.50
N GLY A 82 9.34 -11.41 -19.56
CA GLY A 82 10.05 -11.14 -20.82
C GLY A 82 9.62 -9.87 -21.56
N TRP A 83 8.68 -9.09 -21.00
CA TRP A 83 8.22 -7.82 -21.53
C TRP A 83 9.10 -6.63 -21.16
N PHE A 84 9.89 -6.72 -20.09
CA PHE A 84 10.78 -5.63 -19.67
C PHE A 84 12.24 -6.01 -19.89
N LYS A 85 12.97 -5.12 -20.55
CA LYS A 85 14.42 -5.18 -20.63
C LYS A 85 14.99 -4.14 -19.67
N HIS A 86 16.02 -4.52 -18.91
CA HIS A 86 16.79 -3.53 -18.18
C HIS A 86 17.45 -2.57 -19.18
N VAL A 87 17.15 -1.28 -19.07
CA VAL A 87 17.79 -0.22 -19.86
C VAL A 87 19.04 0.26 -19.11
N ARG A 88 19.92 -0.67 -18.72
CA ARG A 88 21.32 -0.41 -18.36
C ARG A 88 22.12 -1.68 -18.19
#